data_AF-A0A662L1R7-F1
#
_entry.id   AF-A0A662L1R7-F1
#
_cell.length_a   1.000
_cell.length_b   1.000
_cell.length_c   1.000
_cell.angle_alpha   90.00
_cell.angle_beta   90.00
_cell.angle_gamma   90.00
#
_symmetry.space_group_name_H-M   'P 1'
#
loop_
_entity.id
_entity.type
_entity.pdbx_description
1 polymer ?
#
loop_
_entity_poly.entity_id
_entity_poly.type
_entity_poly.pdbx_seq_one_letter_code
_entity_poly.pdbx_strand_id
1 'polypeptide(L)'
;MRIAKWKIELVNRLRDEIVKSRVVGVVGIRGIPSTQMMRIRKSLRGKAKLIVARNNLIKRALEEAAKDKKEINRLVNHVADQCGLIFTDNDAFDLYSFINKTKTKAPAKGGEKAPEDIIIYEGPTPFKPGPIVGELQKAGIPAAIEGGKIVIKKTITYVKAGEVITPEKAGVLAKLGITPITVGLELRAAYEDGVIYSTDVLAIDIDAYEKSVISCASSAFNLAMNIGYVCRETAEPLIAIAHQRAMNLAMNANIITPETVDRIIAKAYSQMLALAAQIPDALDDELRALAHAKGADAPQVEAKEEAKKDEEEKKKAEEKKVSEEEAAAGLSALFG
;
A
#
# COMPACT_ATOMS: atom_id res chain seq x y z
N MET A 1 14.31 50.48 -24.41
CA MET A 1 14.56 49.05 -24.11
C MET A 1 13.96 48.20 -25.23
N ARG A 2 14.77 47.59 -26.11
CA ARG A 2 14.27 46.80 -27.24
C ARG A 2 13.89 45.40 -26.72
N ILE A 3 12.60 45.11 -26.59
CA ILE A 3 12.12 43.79 -26.17
C ILE A 3 12.39 42.81 -27.31
N ALA A 4 13.01 41.68 -27.02
CA ALA A 4 13.30 40.66 -28.03
C ALA A 4 11.99 40.04 -28.55
N LYS A 5 11.84 39.97 -29.88
CA LYS A 5 10.61 39.48 -30.56
C LYS A 5 10.16 38.11 -30.06
N TRP A 6 11.11 37.18 -29.88
CA TRP A 6 10.82 35.82 -29.40
C TRP A 6 10.14 35.78 -28.02
N LYS A 7 10.36 36.77 -27.15
CA LYS A 7 9.71 36.82 -25.83
C LYS A 7 8.23 37.16 -25.96
N ILE A 8 7.90 38.05 -26.89
CA ILE A 8 6.52 38.46 -27.16
C ILE A 8 5.77 37.30 -27.80
N GLU A 9 6.39 36.66 -28.80
CA GLU A 9 5.83 35.47 -29.45
C GLU A 9 5.59 34.31 -28.47
N LEU A 10 6.50 34.10 -27.51
CA LEU A 10 6.35 33.06 -26.50
C LEU A 10 5.22 33.36 -25.51
N VAL A 11 5.07 34.62 -25.06
CA VAL A 11 3.98 35.02 -24.17
C VAL A 11 2.63 34.87 -24.87
N ASN A 12 2.52 35.30 -26.13
CA ASN A 12 1.32 35.11 -26.94
C ASN A 12 0.98 33.62 -27.09
N ARG A 13 1.97 32.78 -27.43
CA ARG A 13 1.77 31.33 -27.54
C ARG A 13 1.32 30.71 -26.21
N LEU A 14 1.87 31.14 -25.09
CA LEU A 14 1.44 30.66 -23.77
C LEU A 14 0.01 31.09 -23.47
N ARG A 15 -0.35 32.34 -23.77
CA ARG A 15 -1.73 32.83 -23.62
C ARG A 15 -2.70 31.98 -24.43
N ASP A 16 -2.40 31.71 -25.70
CA ASP A 16 -3.27 30.94 -26.58
C ASP A 16 -3.50 29.51 -26.03
N GLU A 17 -2.46 28.86 -25.52
CA GLU A 17 -2.55 27.53 -24.90
C GLU A 17 -3.31 27.57 -23.57
N ILE A 18 -3.11 28.60 -22.73
CA ILE A 18 -3.86 28.79 -21.48
C ILE A 18 -5.35 28.96 -21.78
N VAL A 19 -5.72 29.71 -22.82
CA VAL A 19 -7.12 29.93 -23.18
C VAL A 19 -7.73 28.66 -23.76
N LYS A 20 -7.01 27.96 -24.65
CA LYS A 20 -7.49 26.75 -25.34
C LYS A 20 -7.69 25.55 -24.41
N SER A 21 -6.78 25.33 -23.47
CA SER A 21 -6.83 24.16 -22.59
C SER A 21 -7.87 24.33 -21.48
N ARG A 22 -8.52 23.22 -21.10
CA ARG A 22 -9.45 23.22 -19.96
C ARG A 22 -8.69 23.36 -18.64
N VAL A 23 -7.62 22.57 -18.48
CA VAL A 23 -6.83 22.50 -17.26
C VAL A 23 -5.43 23.04 -17.49
N VAL A 24 -5.01 23.93 -16.58
CA VAL A 24 -3.68 24.55 -16.58
C VAL A 24 -2.97 24.24 -15.26
N GLY A 25 -1.91 23.45 -15.32
CA GLY A 25 -1.10 23.10 -14.15
C GLY A 25 0.24 23.83 -14.12
N VAL A 26 0.65 24.23 -12.92
CA VAL A 26 2.02 24.70 -12.64
C VAL A 26 2.82 23.52 -12.11
N VAL A 27 3.88 23.15 -12.82
CA VAL A 27 4.75 22.02 -12.44
C VAL A 27 6.16 22.50 -12.10
N GLY A 28 6.74 21.90 -11.06
CA GLY A 28 8.16 22.01 -10.71
C GLY A 28 9.00 21.01 -11.51
N ILE A 29 10.17 21.46 -11.96
CA ILE A 29 11.08 20.71 -12.85
C ILE A 29 12.49 20.58 -12.23
N ARG A 30 12.64 20.96 -10.96
CA ARG A 30 13.95 20.95 -10.29
C ARG A 30 14.56 19.55 -10.30
N GLY A 31 15.85 19.48 -10.63
CA GLY A 31 16.64 18.26 -10.50
C GLY A 31 16.38 17.19 -11.57
N ILE A 32 15.50 17.43 -12.55
CA ILE A 32 15.20 16.45 -13.59
C ILE A 32 16.30 16.45 -14.69
N PRO A 33 17.04 15.34 -14.88
CA PRO A 33 17.98 15.20 -16.00
C PRO A 33 17.29 15.30 -17.35
N SER A 34 18.02 15.74 -18.38
CA SER A 34 17.51 15.88 -19.75
C SER A 34 16.92 14.58 -20.32
N THR A 35 17.55 13.43 -20.04
CA THR A 35 17.07 12.10 -20.49
C THR A 35 15.72 11.74 -19.88
N GLN A 36 15.53 12.01 -18.59
CA GLN A 36 14.24 11.78 -17.92
C GLN A 36 13.19 12.78 -18.39
N MET A 37 13.54 14.06 -18.56
CA MET A 37 12.66 15.06 -19.14
C MET A 37 12.16 14.67 -20.54
N MET A 38 13.03 14.10 -21.38
CA MET A 38 12.63 13.57 -22.69
C MET A 38 11.66 12.38 -22.58
N ARG A 39 11.89 11.45 -21.64
CA ARG A 39 10.97 10.33 -21.38
C ARG A 39 9.60 10.83 -20.89
N ILE A 40 9.59 11.78 -19.96
CA ILE A 40 8.37 12.42 -19.45
C ILE A 40 7.62 13.14 -20.59
N ARG A 41 8.33 13.86 -21.46
CA ARG A 41 7.69 14.48 -22.64
C ARG A 41 7.12 13.46 -23.60
N LYS A 42 7.77 12.30 -23.74
CA LYS A 42 7.26 11.20 -24.59
C LYS A 42 6.00 10.57 -23.98
N SER A 43 5.95 10.37 -22.66
CA SER A 43 4.74 9.83 -21.99
C SER A 43 3.58 10.81 -21.97
N LEU A 44 3.85 12.11 -21.88
CA LEU A 44 2.82 13.16 -21.93
C LEU A 44 2.23 13.36 -23.34
N ARG A 45 2.90 12.89 -24.39
CA ARG A 45 2.49 13.13 -25.78
C ARG A 45 1.08 12.57 -26.03
N GLY A 46 0.19 13.44 -26.51
CA GLY A 46 -1.21 13.11 -26.79
C GLY A 46 -2.18 13.27 -25.62
N LYS A 47 -1.68 13.40 -24.38
CA LYS A 47 -2.53 13.62 -23.18
C LYS A 47 -2.36 15.03 -22.58
N ALA A 48 -1.13 15.54 -22.59
CA ALA A 48 -0.82 16.83 -22.02
C ALA A 48 0.38 17.48 -22.71
N LYS A 49 0.40 18.80 -22.73
CA LYS A 49 1.47 19.61 -23.33
C LYS A 49 2.26 20.32 -22.25
N LEU A 50 3.55 20.02 -22.17
CA LEU A 50 4.47 20.65 -21.22
C LEU A 50 5.29 21.76 -21.91
N ILE A 51 5.11 23.00 -21.48
CA ILE A 51 5.89 24.15 -21.93
C ILE A 51 6.70 24.71 -20.76
N VAL A 52 8.02 24.82 -20.96
CA VAL A 52 8.94 25.37 -19.95
C VAL A 52 9.37 26.73 -20.41
N ALA A 53 9.20 27.73 -19.56
CA ALA A 53 9.55 29.11 -19.84
C ALA A 53 10.10 29.78 -18.58
N ARG A 54 10.74 30.94 -18.73
CA ARG A 54 11.21 31.71 -17.58
C ARG A 54 10.01 32.17 -16.75
N ASN A 55 10.14 32.13 -15.42
CA ASN A 55 9.07 32.49 -14.49
C ASN A 55 8.44 33.85 -14.83
N ASN A 56 9.25 34.87 -15.13
CA ASN A 56 8.72 36.20 -15.46
C ASN A 56 7.86 36.21 -16.73
N LEU A 57 8.10 35.31 -17.70
CA LEU A 57 7.27 35.16 -18.90
C LEU A 57 5.99 34.39 -18.59
N ILE A 58 6.08 33.36 -17.74
CA ILE A 58 4.90 32.61 -17.26
C ILE A 58 3.95 33.53 -16.49
N LYS A 59 4.48 34.34 -15.55
CA LYS A 59 3.69 35.30 -14.77
C LYS A 59 2.96 36.29 -15.68
N ARG A 60 3.67 36.89 -16.64
CA ARG A 60 3.05 37.78 -17.64
C ARG A 60 1.99 37.09 -18.49
N ALA A 61 2.22 35.87 -18.95
CA ALA A 61 1.23 35.13 -19.72
C ALA A 61 -0.04 34.81 -18.90
N LEU A 62 0.11 34.50 -17.61
CA LEU A 62 -1.02 34.30 -16.69
C LEU A 62 -1.78 35.60 -16.40
N GLU A 63 -1.08 36.72 -16.21
CA GLU A 63 -1.68 38.05 -16.03
C GLU A 63 -2.45 38.50 -17.29
N GLU A 64 -1.92 38.25 -18.48
CA GLU A 64 -2.61 38.54 -19.73
C GLU A 64 -3.81 37.62 -19.96
N ALA A 65 -3.68 36.33 -19.66
CA ALA A 65 -4.78 35.36 -19.75
C ALA A 65 -5.87 35.59 -18.70
N ALA A 66 -5.57 36.26 -17.58
CA ALA A 66 -6.56 36.63 -16.56
C ALA A 66 -7.66 37.57 -17.08
N LYS A 67 -7.43 38.22 -18.23
CA LYS A 67 -8.45 39.03 -18.92
C LYS A 67 -9.55 38.17 -19.52
N ASP A 68 -9.20 36.96 -19.97
CA ASP A 68 -10.10 36.03 -20.66
C ASP A 68 -10.67 34.97 -19.68
N LYS A 69 -9.86 34.51 -18.72
CA LYS A 69 -10.24 33.52 -17.70
C LYS A 69 -10.15 34.10 -16.30
N LYS A 70 -11.29 34.13 -15.60
CA LYS A 70 -11.37 34.61 -14.21
C LYS A 70 -10.53 33.72 -13.28
N GLU A 71 -10.02 34.30 -12.21
CA GLU A 71 -9.27 33.63 -11.13
C GLU A 71 -7.91 32.98 -11.48
N ILE A 72 -7.52 32.89 -12.75
CA ILE A 72 -6.21 32.34 -13.16
C ILE A 72 -5.02 33.07 -12.53
N ASN A 73 -5.18 34.35 -12.17
CA ASN A 73 -4.13 35.16 -11.58
C ASN A 73 -3.60 34.58 -10.24
N ARG A 74 -4.42 33.83 -9.51
CA ARG A 74 -4.00 33.18 -8.26
C ARG A 74 -2.93 32.09 -8.50
N LEU A 75 -2.83 31.50 -9.70
CA LEU A 75 -1.76 30.56 -10.07
C LEU A 75 -0.37 31.20 -10.01
N VAL A 76 -0.27 32.53 -10.19
CA VAL A 76 1.01 33.27 -10.15
C VAL A 76 1.75 33.06 -8.84
N ASN A 77 1.03 32.88 -7.73
CA ASN A 77 1.59 32.64 -6.41
C ASN A 77 2.30 31.28 -6.29
N HIS A 78 1.92 30.30 -7.12
CA HIS A 78 2.51 28.96 -7.13
C HIS A 78 3.70 28.85 -8.11
N VAL A 79 3.95 29.89 -8.92
CA VAL A 79 5.09 29.98 -9.84
C VAL A 79 6.32 30.46 -9.07
N ALA A 80 7.11 29.51 -8.57
CA ALA A 80 8.38 29.75 -7.88
C ALA A 80 9.46 28.80 -8.41
N ASP A 81 10.73 29.19 -8.35
CA ASP A 81 11.83 28.29 -8.75
C ASP A 81 11.74 27.78 -10.21
N GLN A 82 12.39 26.67 -10.59
CA GLN A 82 12.33 26.11 -11.94
C GLN A 82 10.95 25.50 -12.22
N CYS A 83 10.07 26.30 -12.85
CA CYS A 83 8.71 25.90 -13.19
C CYS A 83 8.48 25.72 -14.70
N GLY A 84 7.46 24.93 -15.02
CA GLY A 84 6.81 24.88 -16.33
C GLY A 84 5.29 24.91 -16.20
N LEU A 85 4.62 25.13 -17.32
CA LEU A 85 3.17 24.99 -17.44
C LEU A 85 2.84 23.69 -18.15
N ILE A 86 1.86 22.98 -17.63
CA ILE A 86 1.29 21.80 -18.24
C ILE A 86 -0.16 22.08 -18.61
N PHE A 87 -0.53 21.72 -19.83
CA PHE A 87 -1.86 21.96 -20.39
C PHE A 87 -2.48 20.61 -20.71
N THR A 88 -3.72 20.41 -20.31
CA THR A 88 -4.49 19.22 -20.67
C THR A 88 -5.96 19.57 -20.83
N ASP A 89 -6.67 18.73 -21.57
CA ASP A 89 -8.13 18.77 -21.69
C ASP A 89 -8.81 17.78 -20.72
N ASN A 90 -8.01 16.91 -20.08
CA ASN A 90 -8.47 15.98 -19.05
C ASN A 90 -8.64 16.68 -17.70
N ASP A 91 -9.26 15.99 -16.75
CA ASP A 91 -9.49 16.46 -15.37
C ASP A 91 -8.18 16.69 -14.58
N ALA A 92 -8.21 17.62 -13.63
CA ALA A 92 -7.05 17.95 -12.80
C ALA A 92 -6.56 16.79 -11.93
N PHE A 93 -7.45 15.93 -11.42
CA PHE A 93 -7.08 14.77 -10.61
C PHE A 93 -6.45 13.67 -11.47
N ASP A 94 -6.95 13.47 -12.69
CA ASP A 94 -6.34 12.57 -13.67
C ASP A 94 -4.93 13.01 -14.03
N LEU A 95 -4.73 14.32 -14.24
CA LEU A 95 -3.41 14.88 -14.51
C LEU A 95 -2.46 14.66 -13.31
N TYR A 96 -2.92 14.86 -12.08
CA TYR A 96 -2.12 14.60 -10.88
C TYR A 96 -1.72 13.11 -10.77
N SER A 97 -2.68 12.20 -10.92
CA SER A 97 -2.44 10.74 -10.92
C SER A 97 -1.47 10.33 -12.03
N PHE A 98 -1.63 10.89 -13.23
CA PHE A 98 -0.75 10.61 -14.36
C PHE A 98 0.69 11.09 -14.13
N ILE A 99 0.85 12.29 -13.58
CA ILE A 99 2.16 12.84 -13.24
C ILE A 99 2.84 11.98 -12.18
N ASN A 100 2.11 11.59 -11.12
CA ASN A 100 2.65 10.73 -10.06
C ASN A 100 3.06 9.34 -10.58
N LYS A 101 2.26 8.73 -11.47
CA LYS A 101 2.60 7.45 -12.12
C LYS A 101 3.84 7.55 -13.04
N THR A 102 4.12 8.74 -13.56
CA THR A 102 5.27 8.98 -14.44
C THR A 102 6.56 9.25 -13.66
N LYS A 103 6.49 9.40 -12.33
CA LYS A 103 7.69 9.57 -11.49
C LYS A 103 8.58 8.32 -11.60
N THR A 104 9.86 8.55 -11.84
CA THR A 104 10.85 7.48 -11.96
C THR A 104 11.91 7.61 -10.90
N LYS A 105 12.35 6.47 -10.35
CA LYS A 105 13.48 6.43 -9.45
C LYS A 105 14.78 6.71 -10.21
N ALA A 106 15.62 7.56 -9.64
CA ALA A 106 16.89 7.98 -10.19
C ALA A 106 18.03 7.70 -9.19
N PRO A 107 19.26 7.47 -9.66
CA PRO A 107 20.41 7.36 -8.79
C PRO A 107 20.70 8.71 -8.12
N ALA A 108 21.06 8.68 -6.84
CA ALA A 108 21.47 9.89 -6.12
C ALA A 108 22.77 10.45 -6.68
N LYS A 109 22.86 11.78 -6.78
CA LYS A 109 24.14 12.45 -7.00
C LYS A 109 24.73 12.87 -5.66
N GLY A 110 26.06 12.81 -5.54
CA GLY A 110 26.73 13.27 -4.33
C GLY A 110 26.36 14.72 -3.99
N GLY A 111 26.02 14.98 -2.73
CA GLY A 111 25.61 16.29 -2.22
C GLY A 111 24.10 16.54 -2.18
N GLU A 112 23.27 15.61 -2.66
CA GLU A 112 21.80 15.70 -2.57
C GLU A 112 21.30 15.23 -1.20
N LYS A 113 20.19 15.81 -0.72
CA LYS A 113 19.51 15.35 0.50
C LYS A 113 18.62 14.17 0.19
N ALA A 114 18.65 13.13 1.03
CA ALA A 114 17.76 11.98 0.87
C ALA A 114 16.29 12.39 1.14
N PRO A 115 15.35 12.19 0.19
CA PRO A 115 13.94 12.52 0.41
C PRO A 115 13.25 11.53 1.35
N GLU A 116 13.71 10.28 1.38
CA GLU A 116 13.19 9.17 2.19
C GLU A 116 14.37 8.40 2.81
N ASP A 117 14.08 7.56 3.81
CA ASP A 117 15.07 6.67 4.42
C ASP A 117 15.57 5.65 3.39
N ILE A 118 16.88 5.63 3.16
CA ILE A 118 17.51 4.69 2.22
C ILE A 118 17.87 3.43 2.98
N ILE A 119 17.03 2.41 2.86
CA ILE A 119 17.22 1.11 3.49
C ILE A 119 17.85 0.15 2.50
N ILE A 120 18.91 -0.53 2.93
CA ILE A 120 19.55 -1.61 2.18
C ILE A 120 19.15 -2.91 2.86
N TYR A 121 18.38 -3.74 2.15
CA TYR A 121 17.91 -5.03 2.65
C TYR A 121 19.02 -6.10 2.62
N GLU A 122 18.92 -7.05 3.54
CA GLU A 122 19.75 -8.26 3.52
C GLU A 122 19.43 -9.14 2.31
N GLY A 123 20.45 -9.82 1.79
CA GLY A 123 20.29 -10.72 0.66
C GLY A 123 21.50 -10.82 -0.27
N PRO A 124 21.47 -11.79 -1.21
CA PRO A 124 22.53 -11.99 -2.18
C PRO A 124 22.50 -10.92 -3.26
N THR A 125 23.66 -10.32 -3.54
CA THR A 125 23.83 -9.36 -4.63
C THR A 125 24.33 -10.07 -5.90
N PRO A 126 24.08 -9.52 -7.10
CA PRO A 126 24.51 -10.12 -8.36
C PRO A 126 26.02 -9.97 -8.65
N PHE A 127 26.81 -9.46 -7.69
CA PHE A 127 28.23 -9.16 -7.90
C PHE A 127 29.12 -10.38 -7.64
N LYS A 128 30.12 -10.57 -8.51
CA LYS A 128 31.17 -11.57 -8.34
C LYS A 128 32.14 -11.14 -7.22
N PRO A 129 32.79 -12.09 -6.52
CA PRO A 129 33.76 -11.78 -5.48
C PRO A 129 34.91 -10.95 -6.05
N GLY A 130 35.23 -9.83 -5.41
CA GLY A 130 36.22 -8.87 -5.89
C GLY A 130 36.41 -7.70 -4.93
N PRO A 131 37.12 -6.64 -5.35
CA PRO A 131 37.40 -5.47 -4.50
C PRO A 131 36.14 -4.72 -4.03
N ILE A 132 35.01 -4.96 -4.70
CA ILE A 132 33.68 -4.40 -4.35
C ILE A 132 33.28 -4.77 -2.91
N VAL A 133 33.69 -5.94 -2.39
CA VAL A 133 33.42 -6.33 -0.99
C VAL A 133 34.05 -5.32 -0.02
N GLY A 134 35.31 -4.94 -0.28
CA GLY A 134 36.02 -3.96 0.54
C GLY A 134 35.44 -2.56 0.41
N GLU A 135 34.94 -2.19 -0.78
CA GLU A 135 34.23 -0.91 -0.97
C GLU A 135 32.92 -0.86 -0.18
N LEU A 136 32.12 -1.93 -0.19
CA LEU A 136 30.87 -2.01 0.57
C LEU A 136 31.11 -1.95 2.08
N GLN A 137 32.13 -2.65 2.58
CA GLN A 137 32.52 -2.61 3.98
C GLN A 137 33.04 -1.24 4.41
N LYS A 138 33.90 -0.60 3.59
CA LYS A 138 34.35 0.78 3.83
C LYS A 138 33.20 1.78 3.86
N ALA A 139 32.19 1.53 3.04
CA ALA A 139 31.01 2.37 2.96
C ALA A 139 30.03 2.15 4.13
N GLY A 140 30.29 1.21 5.04
CA GLY A 140 29.46 0.91 6.22
C GLY A 140 28.41 -0.19 6.01
N ILE A 141 28.45 -0.92 4.90
CA ILE A 141 27.53 -2.01 4.59
C ILE A 141 28.18 -3.34 4.97
N PRO A 142 27.61 -4.12 5.92
CA PRO A 142 28.17 -5.41 6.32
C PRO A 142 27.93 -6.46 5.21
N ALA A 143 28.89 -6.56 4.29
CA ALA A 143 28.89 -7.56 3.22
C ALA A 143 29.90 -8.69 3.50
N ALA A 144 29.54 -9.92 3.12
CA ALA A 144 30.41 -11.09 3.19
C ALA A 144 30.33 -11.92 1.90
N ILE A 145 31.31 -12.80 1.70
CA ILE A 145 31.31 -13.72 0.56
C ILE A 145 30.71 -15.04 1.03
N GLU A 146 29.59 -15.44 0.44
CA GLU A 146 28.92 -16.72 0.71
C GLU A 146 28.58 -17.37 -0.64
N GLY A 147 28.97 -18.64 -0.83
CA GLY A 147 28.67 -19.39 -2.05
C GLY A 147 29.19 -18.76 -3.35
N GLY A 148 30.31 -18.03 -3.29
CA GLY A 148 30.89 -17.36 -4.46
C GLY A 148 30.13 -16.12 -4.93
N LYS A 149 29.23 -15.57 -4.11
CA LYS A 149 28.53 -14.28 -4.32
C LYS A 149 28.69 -13.38 -3.11
N ILE A 150 28.50 -12.08 -3.30
CA ILE A 150 28.52 -11.09 -2.21
C ILE A 150 27.12 -11.01 -1.59
N VAL A 151 27.00 -11.28 -0.29
CA VAL A 151 25.75 -11.25 0.47
C VAL A 151 25.80 -10.13 1.51
N ILE A 152 24.72 -9.35 1.60
CA ILE A 152 24.54 -8.34 2.64
C ILE A 152 23.98 -9.04 3.87
N LYS A 153 24.72 -9.02 4.98
CA LYS A 153 24.43 -9.82 6.19
C LYS A 153 23.26 -9.31 7.03
N LYS A 154 23.00 -8.00 6.99
CA LYS A 154 21.98 -7.34 7.80
C LYS A 154 21.36 -6.19 7.06
N THR A 155 20.05 -6.02 7.22
CA THR A 155 19.32 -4.84 6.77
C THR A 155 19.78 -3.62 7.57
N ILE A 156 20.21 -2.55 6.89
CA ILE A 156 20.65 -1.31 7.51
C ILE A 156 20.02 -0.08 6.87
N THR A 157 19.71 0.93 7.67
CA THR A 157 19.36 2.27 7.16
C THR A 157 20.65 3.02 6.85
N TYR A 158 20.94 3.17 5.57
CA TYR A 158 22.21 3.69 5.08
C TYR A 158 22.32 5.21 5.17
N VAL A 159 21.21 5.88 4.89
CA VAL A 159 21.05 7.34 4.98
C VAL A 159 19.63 7.61 5.48
N LYS A 160 19.50 8.45 6.51
CA LYS A 160 18.18 8.88 6.99
C LYS A 160 17.62 10.00 6.11
N ALA A 161 16.30 10.14 6.09
CA ALA A 161 15.62 11.23 5.42
C ALA A 161 16.18 12.58 5.88
N GLY A 162 16.52 13.44 4.93
CA GLY A 162 17.10 14.77 5.15
C GLY A 162 18.63 14.80 5.31
N GLU A 163 19.31 13.66 5.48
CA GLU A 163 20.77 13.60 5.51
C GLU A 163 21.36 13.78 4.10
N VAL A 164 22.53 14.43 4.02
CA VAL A 164 23.23 14.65 2.75
C VAL A 164 23.96 13.38 2.34
N ILE A 165 23.67 12.90 1.13
CA ILE A 165 24.32 11.73 0.55
C ILE A 165 25.72 12.15 0.08
N THR A 166 26.76 11.64 0.73
CA THR A 166 28.15 11.88 0.29
C THR A 166 28.41 11.21 -1.08
N PRO A 167 29.34 11.71 -1.90
CA PRO A 167 29.62 11.13 -3.21
C PRO A 167 30.05 9.66 -3.15
N GLU A 168 30.73 9.25 -2.08
CA GLU A 168 31.09 7.85 -1.83
C GLU A 168 29.85 6.97 -1.58
N LYS A 169 28.93 7.43 -0.71
CA LYS A 169 27.65 6.76 -0.44
C LYS A 169 26.80 6.65 -1.72
N ALA A 170 26.73 7.71 -2.52
CA ALA A 170 26.00 7.74 -3.79
C ALA A 170 26.57 6.75 -4.82
N GLY A 171 27.89 6.67 -4.94
CA GLY A 171 28.56 5.74 -5.86
C GLY A 171 28.28 4.28 -5.52
N VAL A 172 28.24 3.94 -4.23
CA VAL A 172 27.89 2.59 -3.76
C VAL A 172 26.42 2.26 -4.03
N LEU A 173 25.50 3.19 -3.75
CA LEU A 173 24.07 3.00 -4.06
C LEU A 173 23.83 2.79 -5.56
N ALA A 174 24.50 3.58 -6.41
CA ALA A 174 24.42 3.41 -7.85
C ALA A 174 24.95 2.04 -8.31
N LYS A 175 26.05 1.56 -7.72
CA LYS A 175 26.59 0.21 -7.98
C LYS A 175 25.60 -0.87 -7.57
N LEU A 176 24.97 -0.75 -6.39
CA LEU A 176 23.94 -1.69 -5.90
C LEU A 176 22.63 -1.64 -6.70
N GLY A 177 22.48 -0.70 -7.65
CA GLY A 177 21.25 -0.51 -8.41
C GLY A 177 20.12 0.12 -7.59
N ILE A 178 20.42 0.60 -6.38
CA ILE A 178 19.45 1.26 -5.51
C ILE A 178 19.33 2.71 -5.98
N THR A 179 18.11 3.10 -6.37
CA THR A 179 17.80 4.45 -6.88
C THR A 179 16.88 5.17 -5.89
N PRO A 180 17.45 5.89 -4.91
CA PRO A 180 16.68 6.37 -3.76
C PRO A 180 15.91 7.67 -4.04
N ILE A 181 16.25 8.40 -5.10
CA ILE A 181 15.62 9.70 -5.38
C ILE A 181 14.50 9.51 -6.38
N THR A 182 13.29 9.83 -5.96
CA THR A 182 12.15 9.92 -6.87
C THR A 182 12.26 11.21 -7.67
N VAL A 183 12.49 11.10 -8.98
CA VAL A 183 12.58 12.24 -9.88
C VAL A 183 11.39 12.22 -10.82
N GLY A 184 10.65 13.32 -10.85
CA GLY A 184 9.54 13.52 -11.75
C GLY A 184 8.97 14.93 -11.63
N LEU A 185 7.95 15.21 -12.43
CA LEU A 185 7.27 16.50 -12.35
C LEU A 185 6.51 16.58 -11.03
N GLU A 186 6.62 17.72 -10.35
CA GLU A 186 5.84 18.01 -9.15
C GLU A 186 4.73 18.99 -9.51
N LEU A 187 3.48 18.55 -9.50
CA LEU A 187 2.35 19.45 -9.71
C LEU A 187 2.11 20.26 -8.43
N ARG A 188 2.28 21.58 -8.52
CA ARG A 188 2.10 22.50 -7.38
C ARG A 188 0.67 23.02 -7.27
N ALA A 189 0.09 23.34 -8.42
CA ALA A 189 -1.27 23.81 -8.51
C ALA A 189 -1.84 23.45 -9.88
N ALA A 190 -3.13 23.15 -9.94
CA ALA A 190 -3.89 23.02 -11.16
C ALA A 190 -5.09 23.97 -11.13
N TYR A 191 -5.35 24.63 -12.25
CA TYR A 191 -6.56 25.42 -12.45
C TYR A 191 -7.49 24.66 -13.38
N GLU A 192 -8.75 24.54 -12.99
CA GLU A 192 -9.83 23.99 -13.80
C GLU A 192 -11.12 24.76 -13.51
N ASP A 193 -11.79 25.23 -14.56
CA ASP A 193 -13.13 25.85 -14.52
C ASP A 193 -13.35 26.92 -13.42
N GLY A 194 -12.30 27.70 -13.10
CA GLY A 194 -12.36 28.79 -12.12
C GLY A 194 -11.87 28.41 -10.72
N VAL A 195 -11.60 27.14 -10.46
CA VAL A 195 -11.09 26.64 -9.18
C VAL A 195 -9.59 26.34 -9.30
N ILE A 196 -8.84 26.64 -8.25
CA ILE A 196 -7.43 26.26 -8.14
C ILE A 196 -7.31 25.18 -7.09
N TYR A 197 -6.82 24.03 -7.52
CA TYR A 197 -6.49 22.91 -6.68
C TYR A 197 -5.00 22.96 -6.34
N SER A 198 -4.68 23.00 -5.06
CA SER A 198 -3.32 22.77 -4.57
C SER A 198 -2.97 21.28 -4.59
N THR A 199 -1.69 20.95 -4.48
CA THR A 199 -1.21 19.56 -4.40
C THR A 199 -1.93 18.75 -3.32
N ASP A 200 -2.20 19.35 -2.16
CA ASP A 200 -2.82 18.67 -1.01
C ASP A 200 -4.27 18.27 -1.29
N VAL A 201 -4.99 19.08 -2.06
CA VAL A 201 -6.38 18.77 -2.45
C VAL A 201 -6.42 17.73 -3.57
N LEU A 202 -5.44 17.75 -4.47
CA LEU A 202 -5.33 16.77 -5.57
C LEU A 202 -4.85 15.39 -5.09
N ALA A 203 -4.13 15.34 -3.97
CA ALA A 203 -3.63 14.12 -3.35
C ALA A 203 -4.72 13.39 -2.57
N ILE A 204 -5.72 12.87 -3.29
CA ILE A 204 -6.78 12.04 -2.71
C ILE A 204 -6.33 10.58 -2.67
N ASP A 205 -6.24 10.02 -1.46
CA ASP A 205 -6.04 8.60 -1.24
C ASP A 205 -7.39 7.87 -1.16
N ILE A 206 -7.79 7.26 -2.27
CA ILE A 206 -9.09 6.57 -2.42
C ILE A 206 -9.23 5.45 -1.37
N ASP A 207 -8.14 4.74 -1.06
CA ASP A 207 -8.16 3.62 -0.11
C ASP A 207 -8.39 4.11 1.33
N ALA A 208 -7.81 5.25 1.69
CA ALA A 208 -8.03 5.88 2.99
C ALA A 208 -9.47 6.40 3.13
N TYR A 209 -10.02 6.97 2.06
CA TYR A 209 -11.41 7.42 2.03
C TYR A 209 -12.39 6.26 2.16
N GLU A 210 -12.16 5.15 1.45
CA GLU A 210 -12.99 3.95 1.55
C GLU A 210 -13.00 3.40 2.99
N LYS A 211 -11.82 3.26 3.60
CA LYS A 211 -11.69 2.85 5.00
C LYS A 211 -12.43 3.78 5.96
N SER A 212 -12.38 5.09 5.70
CA SER A 212 -13.08 6.09 6.51
C SER A 212 -14.59 5.92 6.42
N VAL A 213 -15.13 5.70 5.22
CA VAL A 213 -16.57 5.45 5.00
C VAL A 213 -17.02 4.17 5.71
N ILE A 214 -16.26 3.08 5.59
CA ILE A 214 -16.56 1.81 6.27
C ILE A 214 -16.53 1.98 7.79
N SER A 215 -15.55 2.72 8.32
CA SER A 215 -15.45 3.03 9.75
C SER A 215 -16.63 3.87 10.24
N CYS A 216 -17.04 4.89 9.47
CA CYS A 216 -18.21 5.70 9.79
C CYS A 216 -19.50 4.86 9.79
N ALA A 217 -19.70 4.01 8.79
CA ALA A 217 -20.85 3.11 8.73
C ALA A 217 -20.88 2.14 9.92
N SER A 218 -19.75 1.53 10.25
CA SER A 218 -19.62 0.63 11.40
C SER A 218 -19.88 1.36 12.72
N SER A 219 -19.38 2.59 12.86
CA SER A 219 -19.59 3.42 14.05
C SER A 219 -21.05 3.83 14.22
N ALA A 220 -21.71 4.21 13.13
CA ALA A 220 -23.14 4.52 13.12
C ALA A 220 -24.00 3.29 13.46
N PHE A 221 -23.66 2.13 12.90
CA PHE A 221 -24.33 0.87 13.23
C PHE A 221 -24.15 0.51 14.70
N ASN A 222 -22.93 0.61 15.23
CA ASN A 222 -22.66 0.37 16.65
C ASN A 222 -23.44 1.33 17.56
N LEU A 223 -23.55 2.60 17.18
CA LEU A 223 -24.36 3.58 17.91
C LEU A 223 -25.84 3.15 17.94
N ALA A 224 -26.41 2.79 16.78
CA ALA A 224 -27.80 2.35 16.67
C ALA A 224 -28.06 1.09 17.51
N MET A 225 -27.15 0.11 17.46
CA MET A 225 -27.22 -1.13 18.25
C MET A 225 -27.18 -0.88 19.76
N ASN A 226 -26.31 0.03 20.22
CA ASN A 226 -26.19 0.34 21.65
C ASN A 226 -27.37 1.14 22.20
N ILE A 227 -27.96 2.03 21.39
CA ILE A 227 -29.19 2.76 21.75
C ILE A 227 -30.41 1.83 21.72
N GLY A 228 -30.35 0.72 20.97
CA GLY A 228 -31.51 -0.13 20.71
C GLY A 228 -32.45 0.46 19.67
N TYR A 229 -31.93 1.28 18.75
CA TYR A 229 -32.72 1.89 17.69
C TYR A 229 -33.05 0.83 16.63
N VAL A 230 -34.34 0.59 16.41
CA VAL A 230 -34.82 -0.47 15.52
C VAL A 230 -34.95 0.07 14.09
N CYS A 231 -33.98 -0.33 13.26
CA CYS A 231 -33.99 -0.19 11.81
C CYS A 231 -34.09 -1.57 11.17
N ARG A 232 -34.34 -1.61 9.85
CA ARG A 232 -34.36 -2.86 9.08
C ARG A 232 -33.04 -3.64 9.24
N GLU A 233 -31.92 -2.93 9.31
CA GLU A 233 -30.58 -3.47 9.41
C GLU A 233 -30.19 -3.90 10.82
N THR A 234 -30.78 -3.27 11.85
CA THR A 234 -30.46 -3.55 13.27
C THR A 234 -31.48 -4.48 13.94
N ALA A 235 -32.67 -4.69 13.37
CA ALA A 235 -33.73 -5.49 13.98
C ALA A 235 -33.33 -6.94 14.27
N GLU A 236 -32.81 -7.65 13.26
CA GLU A 236 -32.35 -9.05 13.41
C GLU A 236 -31.24 -9.20 14.46
N PRO A 237 -30.13 -8.42 14.40
CA PRO A 237 -29.07 -8.56 15.41
C PRO A 237 -29.52 -8.11 16.81
N LEU A 238 -30.44 -7.14 16.94
CA LEU A 238 -31.00 -6.78 18.25
C LEU A 238 -31.81 -7.92 18.86
N ILE A 239 -32.62 -8.62 18.07
CA ILE A 239 -33.38 -9.80 18.53
C ILE A 239 -32.42 -10.91 18.93
N ALA A 240 -31.37 -11.17 18.13
CA ALA A 240 -30.36 -12.16 18.45
C ALA A 240 -29.65 -11.86 19.78
N ILE A 241 -29.25 -10.59 20.00
CA ILE A 241 -28.64 -10.16 21.27
C ILE A 241 -29.62 -10.28 22.43
N ALA A 242 -30.88 -9.91 22.25
CA ALA A 242 -31.90 -10.04 23.29
C ALA A 242 -32.09 -11.49 23.70
N HIS A 243 -32.20 -12.40 22.73
CA HIS A 243 -32.30 -13.84 22.96
C HIS A 243 -31.04 -14.37 23.68
N GLN A 244 -29.84 -14.03 23.22
CA GLN A 244 -28.59 -14.43 23.89
C GLN A 244 -28.51 -13.93 25.33
N ARG A 245 -28.91 -12.68 25.59
CA ARG A 245 -28.95 -12.09 26.94
C ARG A 245 -29.97 -12.80 27.83
N ALA A 246 -31.17 -13.08 27.33
CA ALA A 246 -32.19 -13.83 28.06
C ALA A 246 -31.74 -15.25 28.38
N MET A 247 -31.11 -15.93 27.42
CA MET A 247 -30.58 -17.28 27.60
C MET A 247 -29.44 -17.29 28.63
N ASN A 248 -28.52 -16.33 28.56
CA ASN A 248 -27.46 -16.16 29.55
C ASN A 248 -28.02 -15.91 30.95
N LEU A 249 -29.08 -15.11 31.08
CA LEU A 249 -29.76 -14.90 32.36
C LEU A 249 -30.38 -16.21 32.87
N ALA A 250 -31.13 -16.93 32.03
CA ALA A 250 -31.80 -18.18 32.40
C ALA A 250 -30.80 -19.25 32.86
N MET A 251 -29.65 -19.39 32.17
CA MET A 251 -28.59 -20.33 32.53
C MET A 251 -27.86 -19.98 33.84
N ASN A 252 -27.78 -18.69 34.18
CA ASN A 252 -27.12 -18.26 35.42
C ASN A 252 -28.08 -18.25 36.61
N ALA A 253 -29.37 -17.98 36.38
CA ALA A 253 -30.43 -18.06 37.37
C ALA A 253 -31.00 -19.48 37.54
N ASN A 254 -30.51 -20.47 36.77
CA ASN A 254 -30.98 -21.87 36.76
C ASN A 254 -32.49 -22.01 36.53
N ILE A 255 -33.04 -21.19 35.63
CA ILE A 255 -34.46 -21.25 35.26
C ILE A 255 -34.65 -22.41 34.28
N ILE A 256 -35.44 -23.41 34.70
CA ILE A 256 -35.68 -24.63 33.94
C ILE A 256 -36.85 -24.39 32.98
N THR A 257 -36.53 -24.38 31.69
CA THR A 257 -37.48 -24.30 30.58
C THR A 257 -37.10 -25.36 29.55
N PRO A 258 -38.02 -25.80 28.67
CA PRO A 258 -37.73 -26.84 27.67
C PRO A 258 -36.47 -26.56 26.85
N GLU A 259 -36.15 -25.28 26.59
CA GLU A 259 -34.98 -24.86 25.80
C GLU A 259 -33.68 -24.78 26.61
N THR A 260 -33.77 -24.63 27.94
CA THR A 260 -32.61 -24.47 28.83
C THR A 260 -32.19 -25.75 29.53
N VAL A 261 -33.08 -26.74 29.68
CA VAL A 261 -32.85 -27.97 30.47
C VAL A 261 -31.57 -28.69 30.05
N ASP A 262 -31.41 -29.00 28.76
CA ASP A 262 -30.25 -29.74 28.26
C ASP A 262 -28.93 -29.03 28.56
N ARG A 263 -28.93 -27.70 28.43
CA ARG A 263 -27.74 -26.86 28.62
C ARG A 263 -27.42 -26.68 30.11
N ILE A 264 -28.43 -26.61 30.98
CA ILE A 264 -28.26 -26.57 32.43
C ILE A 264 -27.70 -27.91 32.94
N ILE A 265 -28.20 -29.04 32.45
CA ILE A 265 -27.68 -30.37 32.80
C ILE A 265 -26.23 -30.52 32.33
N ALA A 266 -25.92 -30.12 31.10
CA ALA A 266 -24.56 -30.12 30.59
C ALA A 266 -23.62 -29.23 31.43
N LYS A 267 -24.08 -28.04 31.84
CA LYS A 267 -23.34 -27.14 32.75
C LYS A 267 -23.11 -27.80 34.10
N ALA A 268 -24.14 -28.36 34.73
CA ALA A 268 -24.03 -29.05 36.01
C ALA A 268 -23.06 -30.24 35.94
N TYR A 269 -23.14 -31.06 34.89
CA TYR A 269 -22.21 -32.16 34.65
C TYR A 269 -20.77 -31.67 34.49
N SER A 270 -20.56 -30.57 33.75
CA SER A 270 -19.22 -29.97 33.61
C SER A 270 -18.66 -29.43 34.93
N GLN A 271 -19.50 -28.83 35.78
CA GLN A 271 -19.12 -28.30 37.08
C GLN A 271 -18.84 -29.41 38.10
N MET A 272 -19.65 -30.48 38.07
CA MET A 272 -19.42 -31.69 38.86
C MET A 272 -18.04 -32.28 38.53
N LEU A 273 -17.72 -32.47 37.25
CA LEU A 273 -16.41 -32.99 36.84
C LEU A 273 -15.26 -32.06 37.24
N ALA A 274 -15.44 -30.75 37.12
CA ALA A 274 -14.42 -29.78 37.54
C ALA A 274 -14.18 -29.81 39.06
N LEU A 275 -15.23 -29.95 39.87
CA LEU A 275 -15.11 -30.10 41.32
C LEU A 275 -14.49 -31.45 41.70
N ALA A 276 -14.89 -32.51 41.01
CA ALA A 276 -14.38 -33.86 41.20
C ALA A 276 -12.86 -33.93 40.93
N ALA A 277 -12.37 -33.22 39.90
CA ALA A 277 -10.93 -33.10 39.64
C ALA A 277 -10.14 -32.41 40.76
N GLN A 278 -10.78 -31.58 41.58
CA GLN A 278 -10.12 -30.76 42.60
C GLN A 278 -10.17 -31.37 44.02
N ILE A 279 -11.01 -32.40 44.25
CA ILE A 279 -11.15 -33.08 45.55
C ILE A 279 -10.93 -34.60 45.39
N PRO A 280 -9.70 -35.07 45.14
CA PRO A 280 -9.43 -36.47 44.77
C PRO A 280 -9.69 -37.53 45.86
N ASP A 281 -9.87 -37.11 47.11
CA ASP A 281 -9.93 -38.00 48.28
C ASP A 281 -11.35 -38.56 48.58
N ALA A 282 -12.38 -38.06 47.90
CA ALA A 282 -13.79 -38.43 48.16
C ALA A 282 -14.56 -38.90 46.90
N LEU A 283 -13.87 -39.37 45.86
CA LEU A 283 -14.51 -39.82 44.60
C LEU A 283 -14.66 -41.35 44.53
N ASP A 284 -15.77 -41.78 43.94
CA ASP A 284 -15.97 -43.14 43.43
C ASP A 284 -15.06 -43.42 42.21
N ASP A 285 -14.68 -44.67 41.99
CA ASP A 285 -13.73 -45.07 40.93
C ASP A 285 -14.19 -44.68 39.52
N GLU A 286 -15.50 -44.66 39.26
CA GLU A 286 -16.10 -44.24 37.99
C GLU A 286 -15.96 -42.72 37.74
N LEU A 287 -16.14 -41.90 38.78
CA LEU A 287 -16.00 -40.44 38.69
C LEU A 287 -14.53 -40.02 38.57
N ARG A 288 -13.62 -40.78 39.19
CA ARG A 288 -12.18 -40.59 39.06
C ARG A 288 -11.72 -40.81 37.62
N ALA A 289 -12.21 -41.87 36.97
CA ALA A 289 -11.93 -42.16 35.56
C ALA A 289 -12.45 -41.05 34.61
N LEU A 290 -13.66 -40.55 34.85
CA LEU A 290 -14.28 -39.49 34.04
C LEU A 290 -13.64 -38.10 34.22
N ALA A 291 -13.16 -37.78 35.43
CA ALA A 291 -12.45 -36.52 35.70
C ALA A 291 -11.06 -36.49 35.05
N HIS A 292 -10.33 -37.62 35.07
CA HIS A 292 -9.03 -37.76 34.42
C HIS A 292 -9.12 -37.79 32.88
N ALA A 293 -10.22 -38.31 32.31
CA ALA A 293 -10.45 -38.32 30.87
C ALA A 293 -10.58 -36.91 30.26
N LYS A 294 -11.10 -35.93 31.01
CA LYS A 294 -11.28 -34.54 30.54
C LYS A 294 -10.07 -33.63 30.77
N GLY A 295 -9.14 -34.01 31.66
CA GLY A 295 -7.84 -33.34 31.82
C GLY A 295 -6.86 -33.65 30.69
N ALA A 296 -7.16 -34.64 29.85
CA ALA A 296 -6.34 -35.04 28.71
C ALA A 296 -6.79 -34.44 27.38
N ASP A 297 -7.85 -33.62 27.34
CA ASP A 297 -8.37 -33.09 26.08
C ASP A 297 -8.50 -31.56 26.07
N ALA A 298 -7.32 -30.94 25.94
CA ALA A 298 -7.08 -29.74 25.14
C ALA A 298 -5.58 -29.72 24.77
N PRO A 299 -5.16 -29.46 23.51
CA PRO A 299 -5.75 -29.77 22.21
C PRO A 299 -4.87 -30.80 21.46
N GLN A 300 -5.36 -32.02 21.21
CA GLN A 300 -4.72 -32.93 20.23
C GLN A 300 -5.68 -33.57 19.22
N VAL A 301 -6.96 -33.21 19.26
CA VAL A 301 -7.96 -33.80 18.34
C VAL A 301 -7.94 -33.13 16.95
N GLU A 302 -7.56 -31.85 16.83
CA GLU A 302 -7.43 -31.21 15.50
C GLU A 302 -6.25 -31.76 14.66
N ALA A 303 -5.17 -32.22 15.30
CA ALA A 303 -3.99 -32.72 14.59
C ALA A 303 -4.13 -34.13 14.00
N LYS A 304 -5.12 -34.93 14.44
CA LYS A 304 -5.32 -36.30 13.94
C LYS A 304 -6.34 -36.41 12.79
N GLU A 305 -7.21 -35.42 12.62
CA GLU A 305 -8.11 -35.35 11.46
C GLU A 305 -7.44 -34.71 10.23
N GLU A 306 -6.53 -33.74 10.41
CA GLU A 306 -5.74 -33.19 9.29
C GLU A 306 -4.72 -34.21 8.73
N ALA A 307 -4.08 -35.01 9.58
CA ALA A 307 -3.10 -36.02 9.13
C ALA A 307 -3.72 -37.16 8.29
N LYS A 308 -5.00 -37.51 8.51
CA LYS A 308 -5.70 -38.53 7.71
C LYS A 308 -6.21 -38.00 6.37
N LYS A 309 -6.55 -36.71 6.27
CA LYS A 309 -6.91 -36.08 4.99
C LYS A 309 -5.68 -35.87 4.09
N ASP A 310 -4.53 -35.50 4.65
CA ASP A 310 -3.29 -35.31 3.88
C ASP A 310 -2.70 -36.61 3.32
N GLU A 311 -2.90 -37.76 3.99
CA GLU A 311 -2.49 -39.07 3.45
C GLU A 311 -3.43 -39.57 2.33
N GLU A 312 -4.71 -39.21 2.36
CA GLU A 312 -5.68 -39.59 1.32
C GLU A 312 -5.55 -38.72 0.06
N GLU A 313 -5.17 -37.45 0.21
CA GLU A 313 -4.90 -36.53 -0.91
C GLU A 313 -3.56 -36.83 -1.60
N LYS A 314 -2.52 -37.24 -0.84
CA LYS A 314 -1.23 -37.68 -1.43
C LYS A 314 -1.35 -38.97 -2.22
N LYS A 315 -2.15 -39.95 -1.77
CA LYS A 315 -2.38 -41.19 -2.53
C LYS A 315 -3.15 -40.95 -3.83
N LYS A 316 -4.12 -40.04 -3.84
CA LYS A 316 -4.83 -39.64 -5.08
C LYS A 316 -3.97 -38.80 -6.04
N ALA A 317 -2.97 -38.07 -5.54
CA ALA A 317 -2.03 -37.32 -6.37
C ALA A 317 -0.94 -38.20 -6.99
N GLU A 318 -0.51 -39.27 -6.32
CA GLU A 318 0.42 -40.26 -6.89
C GLU A 318 -0.26 -41.15 -7.95
N GLU A 319 -1.51 -41.60 -7.75
CA GLU A 319 -2.23 -42.36 -8.77
C GLU A 319 -2.52 -41.56 -10.06
N LYS A 320 -2.77 -40.24 -9.94
CA LYS A 320 -2.96 -39.37 -11.12
C LYS A 320 -1.68 -39.12 -11.92
N LYS A 321 -0.51 -39.04 -11.25
CA LYS A 321 0.77 -38.84 -11.95
C LYS A 321 1.22 -40.07 -12.72
N VAL A 322 0.98 -41.27 -12.17
CA VAL A 322 1.27 -42.53 -12.87
C VAL A 322 0.39 -42.70 -14.11
N SER A 323 -0.89 -42.32 -14.02
CA SER A 323 -1.82 -42.36 -15.16
C SER A 323 -1.48 -41.39 -16.30
N GLU A 324 -0.88 -40.22 -16.01
CA GLU A 324 -0.49 -39.24 -17.04
C GLU A 324 0.83 -39.62 -17.73
N GLU A 325 1.77 -40.26 -17.01
CA GLU A 325 3.03 -40.76 -17.60
C GLU A 325 2.79 -41.99 -18.49
N GLU A 326 1.88 -42.90 -18.13
CA GLU A 326 1.51 -44.04 -18.99
C GLU A 326 0.73 -43.58 -20.24
N ALA A 327 -0.12 -42.55 -20.12
CA ALA A 327 -0.81 -41.96 -21.28
C ALA A 327 0.14 -41.22 -22.23
N ALA A 328 1.15 -40.52 -21.70
CA ALA A 328 2.18 -39.85 -22.50
C ALA A 328 3.11 -40.84 -23.23
N ALA A 329 3.42 -41.99 -22.60
CA ALA A 329 4.19 -43.06 -23.23
C ALA A 329 3.42 -43.74 -24.38
N GLY A 330 2.10 -43.93 -24.24
CA GLY A 330 1.24 -44.49 -25.28
C GLY A 330 1.06 -43.60 -26.51
N LEU A 331 1.02 -42.27 -26.34
CA LEU A 331 0.92 -41.30 -27.44
C LEU A 331 2.23 -41.13 -28.22
N SER A 332 3.38 -41.30 -27.55
CA SER A 332 4.72 -41.26 -28.18
C SER A 332 4.96 -42.44 -29.14
N ALA A 333 4.39 -43.62 -28.84
CA ALA A 333 4.50 -44.81 -29.68
C ALA A 333 3.64 -44.76 -30.96
N LEU A 334 2.74 -43.79 -31.10
CA LEU A 334 1.79 -43.68 -32.21
C LEU A 334 2.18 -42.62 -33.26
N PHE A 335 3.21 -41.81 -32.97
CA PHE A 335 3.72 -40.76 -33.86
C PHE A 335 5.25 -40.81 -34.09
N GLY A 336 5.91 -41.88 -33.61
CA GLY A 336 7.30 -42.21 -33.93
C GLY A 336 7.42 -43.06 -35.20
#